data_AF-A0A3C0RBG5-F1
#
_entry.id   AF-A0A3C0RBG5-F1
#
_cell.length_a   1.000
_cell.length_b   1.000
_cell.length_c   1.000
_cell.angle_alpha   90.00
_cell.angle_beta   90.00
_cell.angle_gamma   90.00
#
_symmetry.space_group_name_H-M   'P 1'
#
loop_
_entity.id
_entity.type
_entity.pdbx_description
1 polymer ?
#
loop_
_entity_poly.entity_id
_entity_poly.type
_entity_poly.pdbx_seq_one_letter_code
_entity_poly.pdbx_strand_id
1 'polypeptide(L)'
;MEYGRANRWAAPWNIFGDTIPTGYMAGFRKLIPLKLAKKASYLSLHAEITQLQLPDARLVYNPQNPLSIPKTNSWYTHPFVTQGYTNEGQIMGAGIGPGSNSQSLFLSWIQGKKRIGLQVERVANNNDFAIYSNFTGLIGSGTADRYWVNMQYGLNAQWDIGPWLISGFYQYTHALNYRWVKLHSIFSEPSEADRVNKRFSISLTRFFN
;
A
#
# COMPACT_ATOMS: atom_id res chain seq x y z
N MET A 1 -6.20 -8.85 -12.11
CA MET A 1 -5.33 -9.61 -11.20
C MET A 1 -3.97 -9.69 -11.86
N GLU A 2 -2.93 -9.33 -11.13
CA GLU A 2 -1.53 -9.44 -11.54
C GLU A 2 -0.84 -10.41 -10.58
N TYR A 3 0.03 -11.27 -11.11
CA TYR A 3 0.74 -12.27 -10.34
C TYR A 3 2.18 -12.35 -10.84
N GLY A 4 3.12 -12.27 -9.90
CA GLY A 4 4.54 -12.37 -10.14
C GLY A 4 5.17 -13.49 -9.32
N ARG A 5 6.20 -14.12 -9.89
CA ARG A 5 6.99 -15.16 -9.23
C ARG A 5 8.46 -15.03 -9.61
N ALA A 6 9.35 -15.22 -8.65
CA ALA A 6 10.78 -15.28 -8.92
C ALA A 6 11.19 -16.66 -9.49
N ASN A 7 12.11 -16.64 -10.47
CA ASN A 7 12.89 -17.80 -10.94
C ASN A 7 12.11 -19.01 -11.51
N ARG A 8 10.79 -18.91 -11.74
CA ARG A 8 9.95 -19.95 -12.37
C ARG A 8 8.75 -19.32 -13.08
N TRP A 9 8.14 -20.09 -13.99
CA TRP A 9 6.85 -19.76 -14.59
C TRP A 9 5.77 -19.46 -13.52
N ALA A 10 5.03 -18.39 -13.75
CA ALA A 10 4.00 -17.84 -12.85
C ALA A 10 2.65 -18.57 -13.01
N ALA A 11 2.62 -19.89 -12.77
CA ALA A 11 1.36 -20.64 -12.82
C ALA A 11 0.39 -20.26 -11.66
N PRO A 12 -0.94 -20.25 -11.89
CA PRO A 12 -1.92 -19.81 -10.89
C PRO A 12 -1.90 -20.57 -9.56
N TRP A 13 -1.58 -21.87 -9.54
CA TRP A 13 -1.55 -22.68 -8.31
C TRP A 13 -0.36 -22.37 -7.39
N ASN A 14 0.64 -21.64 -7.88
CA ASN A 14 1.83 -21.30 -7.10
C ASN A 14 1.57 -20.25 -6.01
N ILE A 15 0.39 -19.62 -6.00
CA ILE A 15 -0.05 -18.74 -4.91
C ILE A 15 -0.18 -19.49 -3.58
N PHE A 16 -0.32 -20.81 -3.62
CA PHE A 16 -0.40 -21.68 -2.44
C PHE A 16 0.97 -22.28 -2.05
N GLY A 17 2.04 -21.97 -2.80
CA GLY A 17 3.38 -22.47 -2.52
C GLY A 17 4.11 -21.58 -1.51
N ASP A 18 4.61 -22.17 -0.43
CA ASP A 18 5.17 -21.43 0.71
C ASP A 18 6.65 -21.03 0.54
N THR A 19 7.40 -21.70 -0.34
CA THR A 19 8.88 -21.63 -0.34
C THR A 19 9.50 -20.78 -1.44
N ILE A 20 8.71 -19.99 -2.18
CA ILE A 20 9.20 -19.22 -3.35
C ILE A 20 8.69 -17.78 -3.27
N PRO A 21 9.53 -16.76 -3.56
CA PRO A 21 9.08 -15.38 -3.64
C PRO A 21 7.92 -15.22 -4.63
N THR A 22 6.76 -14.85 -4.10
CA THR A 22 5.54 -14.55 -4.85
C THR A 22 5.07 -13.16 -4.52
N GLY A 23 4.44 -12.49 -5.48
CA GLY A 23 3.78 -11.22 -5.28
C GLY A 23 2.50 -11.20 -6.10
N TYR A 24 1.44 -10.59 -5.59
CA TYR A 24 0.17 -10.54 -6.30
C TYR A 24 -0.57 -9.25 -6.02
N MET A 25 -1.38 -8.85 -7.00
CA MET A 25 -2.35 -7.79 -6.88
C MET A 25 -3.69 -8.30 -7.40
N ALA A 26 -4.72 -8.20 -6.58
CA ALA A 26 -6.08 -8.54 -6.97
C ALA A 26 -7.00 -7.40 -6.58
N GLY A 27 -7.87 -7.00 -7.50
CA GLY A 27 -8.85 -5.97 -7.24
C GLY A 27 -10.09 -6.18 -8.07
N PHE A 28 -11.20 -5.61 -7.59
CA PHE A 28 -12.45 -5.58 -8.32
C PHE A 28 -13.03 -4.18 -8.29
N ARG A 29 -13.77 -3.84 -9.34
CA ARG A 29 -14.49 -2.59 -9.48
C ARG A 29 -15.91 -2.88 -9.94
N LYS A 30 -16.89 -2.32 -9.26
CA LYS A 30 -18.31 -2.44 -9.62
C LYS A 30 -18.96 -1.07 -9.63
N LEU A 31 -19.70 -0.80 -10.71
CA LEU A 31 -20.54 0.39 -10.86
C LEU A 31 -22.01 -0.04 -10.72
N ILE A 32 -22.70 0.46 -9.69
CA ILE A 32 -24.07 0.08 -9.35
C ILE A 32 -24.99 1.25 -9.71
N PRO A 33 -25.92 1.09 -10.68
CA PRO A 33 -26.86 2.16 -11.00
C PRO A 33 -27.83 2.39 -9.84
N LEU A 34 -28.03 3.65 -9.47
CA LEU A 34 -28.96 4.06 -8.43
C LEU A 34 -30.25 4.57 -9.09
N LYS A 35 -31.37 3.90 -8.78
CA LYS A 35 -32.70 4.24 -9.33
C LYS A 35 -33.38 5.43 -8.63
N LEU A 36 -32.74 6.01 -7.60
CA LEU A 36 -33.35 7.05 -6.76
C LEU A 36 -33.29 8.48 -7.34
N ALA A 37 -32.38 8.76 -8.28
CA ALA A 37 -32.18 10.13 -8.76
C ALA A 37 -32.90 10.37 -10.10
N LYS A 38 -33.46 11.59 -10.29
CA LYS A 38 -34.02 12.06 -11.58
C LYS A 38 -32.98 12.05 -12.72
N LYS A 39 -31.70 11.94 -12.40
CA LYS A 39 -30.56 11.87 -13.33
C LYS A 39 -29.82 10.56 -13.08
N ALA A 40 -29.26 9.97 -14.14
CA ALA A 40 -28.46 8.74 -14.04
C ALA A 40 -27.33 8.93 -13.01
N SER A 41 -27.40 8.17 -11.92
CA SER A 41 -26.43 8.20 -10.83
C SER A 41 -25.96 6.79 -10.50
N TYR A 42 -24.75 6.69 -9.98
CA TYR A 42 -24.08 5.42 -9.78
C TYR A 42 -23.33 5.40 -8.45
N LEU A 43 -23.27 4.23 -7.83
CA LEU A 43 -22.37 3.92 -6.73
C LEU A 43 -21.21 3.07 -7.26
N SER A 44 -19.99 3.59 -7.16
CA SER A 44 -18.76 2.91 -7.56
C SER A 44 -18.10 2.31 -6.32
N LEU A 45 -17.91 0.99 -6.32
CA LEU A 45 -17.18 0.26 -5.29
C LEU A 45 -15.90 -0.31 -5.91
N HIS A 46 -14.75 -0.01 -5.32
CA HIS A 46 -13.47 -0.56 -5.72
C HIS A 46 -12.78 -1.13 -4.49
N ALA A 47 -12.20 -2.32 -4.62
CA ALA A 47 -11.32 -2.87 -3.61
C ALA A 47 -10.09 -3.47 -4.27
N GLU A 48 -8.94 -3.34 -3.63
CA GLU A 48 -7.67 -3.89 -4.11
C GLU A 48 -6.85 -4.42 -2.92
N ILE A 49 -6.17 -5.53 -3.16
CA ILE A 49 -5.20 -6.12 -2.26
C ILE A 49 -3.93 -6.31 -3.07
N THR A 50 -2.82 -5.79 -2.55
CA THR A 50 -1.48 -5.96 -3.12
C THR A 50 -0.58 -6.57 -2.05
N GLN A 51 0.10 -7.65 -2.38
CA GLN A 51 1.02 -8.35 -1.51
C GLN A 51 2.37 -8.49 -2.19
N LEU A 52 3.38 -7.84 -1.63
CA LEU A 52 4.77 -7.91 -2.06
C LEU A 52 5.71 -8.41 -0.96
N GLN A 53 5.20 -8.66 0.24
CA GLN A 53 5.94 -9.38 1.27
C GLN A 53 6.21 -10.82 0.82
N LEU A 54 7.40 -11.34 1.15
CA LEU A 54 7.72 -12.73 0.95
C LEU A 54 6.76 -13.63 1.74
N PRO A 55 6.26 -14.75 1.17
CA PRO A 55 5.29 -15.61 1.85
C PRO A 55 5.88 -16.29 3.10
N ASP A 56 7.20 -16.50 3.11
CA ASP A 56 7.92 -17.18 4.18
C ASP A 56 9.10 -16.33 4.67
N ALA A 57 9.19 -16.11 5.98
CA ALA A 57 10.26 -15.37 6.62
C ALA A 57 11.65 -15.98 6.38
N ARG A 58 11.77 -17.30 6.17
CA ARG A 58 13.04 -17.98 5.81
C ARG A 58 13.61 -17.51 4.47
N LEU A 59 12.77 -16.90 3.63
CA LEU A 59 13.22 -16.29 2.38
C LEU A 59 13.95 -14.97 2.62
N VAL A 60 13.74 -14.30 3.75
CA VAL A 60 14.43 -13.04 4.09
C VAL A 60 15.88 -13.31 4.50
N TYR A 61 16.10 -14.35 5.31
CA TYR A 61 17.39 -14.62 5.94
C TYR A 61 18.36 -15.40 5.06
N ASN A 62 19.65 -15.15 5.28
CA ASN A 62 20.72 -15.99 4.80
C ASN A 62 20.81 -17.28 5.66
N PRO A 63 20.62 -18.48 5.08
CA PRO A 63 20.59 -19.73 5.85
C PRO A 63 21.95 -20.14 6.40
N GLN A 64 23.06 -19.66 5.83
CA GLN A 64 24.41 -19.93 6.34
C GLN A 64 24.75 -19.05 7.55
N ASN A 65 24.24 -17.82 7.59
CA ASN A 65 24.43 -16.91 8.72
C ASN A 65 23.23 -15.94 8.83
N PRO A 66 22.24 -16.24 9.69
CA PRO A 66 21.03 -15.43 9.84
C PRO A 66 21.25 -14.00 10.34
N LEU A 67 22.40 -13.71 10.96
CA LEU A 67 22.75 -12.38 11.46
C LEU A 67 23.60 -11.57 10.46
N SER A 68 23.91 -12.14 9.29
CA SER A 68 24.60 -11.46 8.19
C SER A 68 23.62 -10.77 7.23
N ILE A 69 24.15 -10.21 6.14
CA ILE A 69 23.38 -9.55 5.08
C ILE A 69 22.22 -10.48 4.62
N PRO A 70 20.96 -9.99 4.55
CA PRO A 70 19.82 -10.80 4.13
C PRO A 70 19.95 -11.21 2.65
N LYS A 71 19.11 -12.12 2.18
CA LYS A 71 19.15 -12.58 0.77
C LYS A 71 18.86 -11.47 -0.26
N THR A 72 18.28 -10.33 0.16
CA THR A 72 17.91 -9.21 -0.72
C THR A 72 17.11 -9.67 -1.95
N ASN A 73 16.15 -10.56 -1.72
CA ASN A 73 15.31 -11.23 -2.72
C ASN A 73 13.83 -10.83 -2.61
N SER A 74 13.51 -9.80 -1.82
CA SER A 74 12.19 -9.17 -1.78
C SER A 74 11.88 -8.51 -3.12
N TRP A 75 10.60 -8.31 -3.40
CA TRP A 75 10.16 -7.59 -4.60
C TRP A 75 10.83 -6.22 -4.70
N TYR A 76 11.26 -5.86 -5.92
CA TYR A 76 11.95 -4.61 -6.24
C TYR A 76 13.35 -4.43 -5.63
N THR A 77 13.91 -5.47 -4.98
CA THR A 77 15.28 -5.47 -4.45
C THR A 77 16.20 -6.36 -5.29
N HIS A 78 17.51 -6.11 -5.21
CA HIS A 78 18.52 -6.93 -5.87
C HIS A 78 19.84 -6.89 -5.10
N PRO A 79 20.56 -8.03 -4.95
CA PRO A 79 21.83 -8.09 -4.19
C PRO A 79 22.96 -7.24 -4.80
N PHE A 80 23.01 -7.14 -6.13
CA PHE A 80 24.12 -6.47 -6.84
C PHE A 80 23.75 -5.09 -7.41
N VAL A 81 22.45 -4.83 -7.56
CA VAL A 81 21.94 -3.60 -8.17
C VAL A 81 21.26 -2.84 -7.04
N THR A 82 22.04 -2.01 -6.35
CA THR A 82 21.67 -1.38 -5.08
C THR A 82 20.47 -0.43 -5.20
N GLN A 83 20.24 0.13 -6.39
CA GLN A 83 19.07 0.93 -6.73
C GLN A 83 17.76 0.12 -6.84
N GLY A 84 17.84 -1.21 -6.96
CA GLY A 84 16.67 -2.08 -7.12
C GLY A 84 15.88 -1.80 -8.41
N TYR A 85 14.59 -2.13 -8.40
CA TYR A 85 13.68 -1.89 -9.54
C TYR A 85 13.09 -0.48 -9.49
N THR A 86 13.96 0.51 -9.70
CA THR A 86 13.62 1.94 -9.64
C THR A 86 14.17 2.70 -10.84
N ASN A 87 13.61 3.88 -11.10
CA ASN A 87 14.10 4.87 -12.06
C ASN A 87 14.09 6.26 -11.37
N GLU A 88 15.24 6.94 -11.30
CA GLU A 88 15.41 8.21 -10.57
C GLU A 88 14.87 8.15 -9.12
N GLY A 89 15.06 7.02 -8.44
CA GLY A 89 14.59 6.79 -7.07
C GLY A 89 13.09 6.51 -6.94
N GLN A 90 12.34 6.44 -8.05
CA GLN A 90 10.93 6.07 -8.06
C GLN A 90 10.76 4.58 -8.39
N ILE A 91 9.94 3.90 -7.60
CA ILE A 91 9.59 2.49 -7.82
C ILE A 91 8.83 2.35 -9.13
N MET A 92 9.28 1.44 -10.00
CA MET A 92 8.66 1.19 -11.31
C MET A 92 7.48 0.21 -11.27
N GLY A 93 7.27 -0.45 -10.12
CA GLY A 93 6.15 -1.36 -9.88
C GLY A 93 5.07 -0.75 -9.00
N ALA A 94 4.54 -1.51 -8.04
CA ALA A 94 3.55 -1.03 -7.10
C ALA A 94 4.14 0.05 -6.18
N GLY A 95 3.45 1.18 -6.06
CA GLY A 95 3.91 2.36 -5.31
C GLY A 95 4.06 2.18 -3.81
N ILE A 96 3.67 1.02 -3.25
CA ILE A 96 3.84 0.67 -1.83
C ILE A 96 5.26 0.20 -1.49
N GLY A 97 6.08 -0.09 -2.51
CA GLY A 97 7.49 -0.44 -2.35
C GLY A 97 7.79 -1.89 -1.95
N PRO A 98 9.08 -2.19 -1.75
CA PRO A 98 9.56 -3.56 -1.53
C PRO A 98 9.04 -4.15 -0.23
N GLY A 99 8.68 -5.43 -0.24
CA GLY A 99 8.24 -6.18 0.95
C GLY A 99 6.96 -5.66 1.61
N SER A 100 6.25 -4.73 0.97
CA SER A 100 5.06 -4.06 1.50
C SER A 100 3.78 -4.77 1.09
N ASN A 101 2.71 -4.57 1.87
CA ASN A 101 1.37 -5.04 1.53
C ASN A 101 0.37 -3.89 1.64
N SER A 102 -0.62 -3.83 0.76
CA SER A 102 -1.75 -2.91 0.87
C SER A 102 -3.10 -3.57 0.74
N GLN A 103 -4.08 -2.96 1.40
CA GLN A 103 -5.49 -3.24 1.28
C GLN A 103 -6.20 -1.90 1.11
N SER A 104 -6.91 -1.70 0.01
CA SER A 104 -7.61 -0.46 -0.28
C SER A 104 -9.07 -0.70 -0.62
N LEU A 105 -9.91 0.24 -0.18
CA LEU A 105 -11.34 0.26 -0.43
C LEU A 105 -11.75 1.68 -0.79
N PHE A 106 -12.40 1.83 -1.94
CA PHE A 106 -12.92 3.11 -2.42
C PHE A 106 -14.41 2.97 -2.69
N LEU A 107 -15.18 3.91 -2.14
CA LEU A 107 -16.61 4.05 -2.38
C LEU A 107 -16.87 5.43 -2.95
N SER A 108 -17.60 5.54 -4.04
CA SER A 108 -17.91 6.85 -4.64
C SER A 108 -19.32 6.91 -5.20
N TRP A 109 -20.04 7.96 -4.89
CA TRP A 109 -21.22 8.36 -5.63
C TRP A 109 -20.82 9.21 -6.85
N ILE A 110 -21.41 8.91 -8.01
CA ILE A 110 -21.10 9.55 -9.29
C ILE A 110 -22.40 9.93 -10.00
N GLN A 111 -22.51 11.17 -10.46
CA GLN A 111 -23.63 11.64 -11.28
C GLN A 111 -23.14 12.65 -12.32
N GLY A 112 -23.03 12.22 -13.59
CA GLY A 112 -22.43 13.03 -14.65
C GLY A 112 -20.98 13.40 -14.31
N LYS A 113 -20.67 14.70 -14.21
CA LYS A 113 -19.35 15.20 -13.81
C LYS A 113 -19.16 15.28 -12.29
N LYS A 114 -20.19 15.04 -11.49
CA LYS A 114 -20.14 15.13 -10.03
C LYS A 114 -19.65 13.83 -9.44
N ARG A 115 -18.80 13.92 -8.43
CA ARG A 115 -18.30 12.75 -7.68
C ARG A 115 -18.12 13.11 -6.22
N ILE A 116 -18.57 12.25 -5.32
CA ILE A 116 -18.23 12.31 -3.90
C ILE A 116 -17.75 10.92 -3.51
N GLY A 117 -16.59 10.80 -2.89
CA GLY A 117 -16.02 9.52 -2.54
C GLY A 117 -15.25 9.51 -1.23
N LEU A 118 -15.16 8.30 -0.69
CA LEU A 118 -14.43 7.92 0.50
C LEU A 118 -13.38 6.89 0.09
N GLN A 119 -12.19 6.99 0.68
CA GLN A 119 -11.13 6.01 0.54
C GLN A 119 -10.59 5.61 1.89
N VAL A 120 -10.34 4.31 2.04
CA VAL A 120 -9.60 3.74 3.17
C VAL A 120 -8.52 2.85 2.61
N GLU A 121 -7.30 3.03 3.08
CA GLU A 121 -6.18 2.18 2.70
C GLU A 121 -5.32 1.85 3.93
N ARG A 122 -4.97 0.58 4.07
CA ARG A 122 -3.93 0.11 4.97
C ARG A 122 -2.71 -0.24 4.15
N VAL A 123 -1.54 0.30 4.51
CA VAL A 123 -0.25 -0.08 3.92
C VAL A 123 0.69 -0.54 5.04
N ALA A 124 1.11 -1.79 5.00
CA ALA A 124 2.21 -2.29 5.83
C ALA A 124 3.51 -2.12 5.05
N ASN A 125 4.41 -1.27 5.55
CA ASN A 125 5.62 -0.86 4.85
C ASN A 125 6.74 -1.87 5.14
N ASN A 126 7.30 -2.46 4.07
CA ASN A 126 8.46 -3.36 4.08
C ASN A 126 8.50 -4.32 5.28
N ASN A 127 7.55 -5.24 5.32
CA ASN A 127 7.46 -6.25 6.37
C ASN A 127 8.66 -7.20 6.36
N ASP A 128 9.25 -7.46 5.19
CA ASP A 128 10.47 -8.26 5.07
C ASP A 128 11.64 -7.62 5.86
N PHE A 129 11.81 -6.29 5.74
CA PHE A 129 12.77 -5.53 6.56
C PHE A 129 12.38 -5.51 8.04
N ALA A 130 11.10 -5.35 8.36
CA ALA A 130 10.62 -5.37 9.74
C ALA A 130 11.01 -6.67 10.45
N ILE A 131 10.80 -7.81 9.78
CA ILE A 131 11.15 -9.15 10.27
C ILE A 131 12.67 -9.25 10.50
N TYR A 132 13.48 -8.92 9.50
CA TYR A 132 14.93 -8.99 9.59
C TYR A 132 15.50 -8.09 10.69
N SER A 133 15.07 -6.82 10.74
CA SER A 133 15.57 -5.83 11.69
C SER A 133 15.19 -6.12 13.14
N ASN A 134 14.07 -6.83 13.36
CA ASN A 134 13.67 -7.28 14.67
C ASN A 134 14.54 -8.45 15.15
N PHE A 135 14.73 -9.46 14.29
CA PHE A 135 15.58 -10.62 14.59
C PHE A 135 17.05 -10.25 14.84
N THR A 136 17.60 -9.32 14.06
CA THR A 136 19.02 -8.91 14.15
C THR A 136 19.27 -7.79 15.16
N GLY A 137 18.23 -7.09 15.63
CA GLY A 137 18.38 -5.91 16.49
C GLY A 137 18.99 -4.69 15.78
N LEU A 138 19.04 -4.68 14.43
CA LEU A 138 19.70 -3.64 13.63
C LEU A 138 19.28 -2.21 13.96
N ILE A 139 18.01 -2.01 14.32
CA ILE A 139 17.42 -0.73 14.67
C ILE A 139 17.05 -0.64 16.17
N GLY A 140 17.74 -1.43 16.99
CA GLY A 140 17.50 -1.60 18.42
C GLY A 140 16.62 -2.81 18.76
N SER A 141 16.68 -3.22 20.03
CA SER A 141 15.76 -4.22 20.60
C SER A 141 14.37 -3.60 20.80
N GLY A 142 13.32 -4.30 20.37
CA GLY A 142 11.94 -3.87 20.55
C GLY A 142 10.99 -5.05 20.55
N THR A 143 9.70 -4.78 20.61
CA THR A 143 8.66 -5.83 20.62
C THR A 143 8.40 -6.40 19.22
N ALA A 144 7.85 -7.61 19.17
CA ALA A 144 7.55 -8.34 17.94
C ALA A 144 6.57 -7.61 16.98
N ASP A 145 5.80 -6.66 17.49
CA ASP A 145 4.76 -5.92 16.77
C ASP A 145 5.22 -4.59 16.16
N ARG A 146 6.53 -4.39 16.03
CA ARG A 146 7.16 -3.19 15.46
C ARG A 146 7.03 -3.11 13.93
N TYR A 147 5.80 -3.25 13.43
CA TYR A 147 5.47 -3.09 12.01
C TYR A 147 5.07 -1.65 11.72
N TRP A 148 5.68 -1.05 10.69
CA TRP A 148 5.30 0.28 10.23
C TRP A 148 4.05 0.21 9.35
N VAL A 149 2.91 0.63 9.88
CA VAL A 149 1.61 0.57 9.18
C VAL A 149 1.03 1.96 8.99
N ASN A 150 0.74 2.33 7.75
CA ASN A 150 0.00 3.55 7.43
C ASN A 150 -1.49 3.22 7.28
N MET A 151 -2.33 3.84 8.10
CA MET A 151 -3.78 3.86 7.94
C MET A 151 -4.18 5.18 7.31
N GLN A 152 -4.69 5.13 6.08
CA GLN A 152 -5.04 6.29 5.27
C GLN A 152 -6.54 6.37 5.10
N TYR A 153 -7.09 7.57 5.30
CA TYR A 153 -8.50 7.87 5.15
C TYR A 153 -8.60 9.12 4.28
N GLY A 154 -9.43 9.08 3.24
CA GLY A 154 -9.56 10.21 2.35
C GLY A 154 -10.98 10.47 1.90
N LEU A 155 -11.21 11.74 1.55
CA LEU A 155 -12.46 12.28 1.06
C LEU A 155 -12.16 12.99 -0.26
N ASN A 156 -12.87 12.65 -1.32
CA ASN A 156 -12.79 13.34 -2.60
C ASN A 156 -14.16 13.90 -2.97
N ALA A 157 -14.22 15.16 -3.39
CA ALA A 157 -15.43 15.81 -3.86
C ALA A 157 -15.15 16.54 -5.17
N GLN A 158 -16.06 16.42 -6.13
CA GLN A 158 -15.97 17.05 -7.43
C GLN A 158 -17.35 17.51 -7.84
N TRP A 159 -17.43 18.76 -8.29
CA TRP A 159 -18.69 19.39 -8.69
C TRP A 159 -18.50 20.32 -9.88
N ASP A 160 -19.41 20.23 -10.85
CA ASP A 160 -19.48 21.13 -11.99
C ASP A 160 -20.42 22.31 -11.69
N ILE A 161 -19.96 23.53 -11.98
CA ILE A 161 -20.70 24.79 -11.86
C ILE A 161 -20.48 25.60 -13.15
N GLY A 162 -21.47 25.57 -14.05
CA GLY A 162 -21.36 26.20 -15.37
C GLY A 162 -20.19 25.63 -16.17
N PRO A 163 -19.25 26.46 -16.67
CA PRO A 163 -18.08 25.98 -17.42
C PRO A 163 -16.94 25.45 -16.52
N TRP A 164 -17.10 25.47 -15.19
CA TRP A 164 -16.05 25.11 -14.24
C TRP A 164 -16.30 23.75 -13.61
N LEU A 165 -15.22 23.03 -13.32
CA LEU A 165 -15.17 21.84 -12.50
C LEU A 165 -14.26 22.12 -11.30
N ILE A 166 -14.83 22.05 -10.11
CA ILE A 166 -14.11 22.21 -8.85
C ILE A 166 -13.92 20.82 -8.25
N SER A 167 -12.68 20.47 -7.91
CA SER A 167 -12.35 19.22 -7.25
C SER A 167 -11.57 19.50 -5.97
N GLY A 168 -11.95 18.84 -4.88
CA GLY A 168 -11.26 18.87 -3.60
C GLY A 168 -10.92 17.45 -3.17
N PHE A 169 -9.76 17.30 -2.55
CA PHE A 169 -9.31 16.06 -1.96
C PHE A 169 -8.67 16.33 -0.60
N TYR A 170 -9.06 15.55 0.39
CA TYR A 170 -8.48 15.55 1.73
C TYR A 170 -8.06 14.14 2.09
N GLN A 171 -6.89 13.98 2.70
CA GLN A 171 -6.38 12.71 3.20
C GLN A 171 -5.75 12.88 4.57
N TYR A 172 -6.17 12.04 5.50
CA TYR A 172 -5.57 11.86 6.81
C TYR A 172 -4.81 10.52 6.83
N THR A 173 -3.56 10.54 7.27
CA THR A 173 -2.73 9.34 7.42
C THR A 173 -2.24 9.24 8.85
N HIS A 174 -2.51 8.09 9.47
CA HIS A 174 -1.95 7.71 10.76
C HIS A 174 -0.92 6.61 10.54
N ALA A 175 0.36 6.93 10.73
CA ALA A 175 1.48 6.03 10.58
C ALA A 175 1.87 5.46 11.94
N LEU A 176 1.54 4.19 12.17
CA LEU A 176 1.92 3.43 13.36
C LEU A 176 3.36 2.94 13.24
N ASN A 177 4.14 3.01 14.32
CA ASN A 177 5.56 2.62 14.39
C ASN A 177 6.37 3.16 13.21
N TYR A 178 6.31 4.48 12.98
CA TYR A 178 6.97 5.11 11.84
C TYR A 178 8.45 4.72 11.75
N ARG A 179 8.89 4.31 10.55
CA ARG A 179 10.25 3.78 10.28
C ARG A 179 10.63 2.56 11.12
N TRP A 180 9.66 1.71 11.44
CA TRP A 180 9.90 0.48 12.22
C TRP A 180 10.50 0.76 13.59
N VAL A 181 10.22 1.91 14.19
CA VAL A 181 10.67 2.27 15.55
C VAL A 181 9.51 2.15 16.52
N LYS A 182 9.79 1.62 17.72
CA LYS A 182 8.84 1.57 18.83
C LYS A 182 9.54 1.89 20.14
N LEU A 183 9.21 3.03 20.76
CA LEU A 183 9.99 3.62 21.85
C LEU A 183 9.68 3.07 23.24
N HIS A 184 8.47 2.54 23.49
CA HIS A 184 8.04 2.13 24.84
C HIS A 184 8.13 0.63 25.11
N SER A 185 8.56 -0.19 24.15
CA SER A 185 8.68 -1.66 24.30
C SER A 185 7.47 -2.39 24.91
N ILE A 186 6.28 -1.78 24.90
CA ILE A 186 5.04 -2.42 25.35
C ILE A 186 4.32 -2.99 24.14
N PHE A 187 4.05 -4.29 24.17
CA PHE A 187 3.38 -4.99 23.08
C PHE A 187 1.95 -4.46 22.90
N SER A 188 1.52 -4.29 21.64
CA SER A 188 0.18 -3.88 21.24
C SER A 188 -0.27 -2.48 21.69
N GLU A 189 0.63 -1.65 22.22
CA GLU A 189 0.32 -0.26 22.56
C GLU A 189 0.80 0.74 21.50
N PRO A 190 0.13 1.93 21.41
CA PRO A 190 0.59 3.04 20.59
C PRO A 190 2.03 3.42 20.91
N SER A 191 2.74 3.94 19.91
CA SER A 191 4.12 4.38 20.08
C SER A 191 4.24 5.89 20.00
N GLU A 192 5.16 6.48 20.76
CA GLU A 192 5.62 7.86 20.49
C GLU A 192 6.30 8.00 19.13
N ALA A 193 6.66 6.88 18.48
CA ALA A 193 7.11 6.87 17.10
C ALA A 193 5.95 7.07 16.10
N ASP A 194 4.68 7.01 16.52
CA ASP A 194 3.54 7.19 15.64
C ASP A 194 3.52 8.61 15.05
N ARG A 195 3.13 8.75 13.79
CA ARG A 195 3.10 10.03 13.07
C ARG A 195 1.76 10.23 12.41
N VAL A 196 1.37 11.50 12.29
CA VAL A 196 0.17 11.92 11.59
C VAL A 196 0.56 12.81 10.43
N ASN A 197 -0.06 12.59 9.27
CA ASN A 197 0.05 13.46 8.12
C ASN A 197 -1.34 13.83 7.59
N LYS A 198 -1.52 15.10 7.21
CA LYS A 198 -2.75 15.62 6.62
C LYS A 198 -2.41 16.27 5.29
N ARG A 199 -3.05 15.83 4.22
CA ARG A 199 -2.88 16.37 2.87
C ARG A 199 -4.21 16.90 2.36
N PHE A 200 -4.17 18.07 1.76
CA PHE A 200 -5.32 18.69 1.11
C PHE A 200 -4.92 19.26 -0.24
N SER A 201 -5.79 19.14 -1.23
CA SER A 201 -5.60 19.72 -2.56
C SER A 201 -6.93 20.16 -3.16
N ILE A 202 -6.90 21.31 -3.83
CA ILE A 202 -8.02 21.82 -4.64
C ILE A 202 -7.54 21.95 -6.08
N SER A 203 -8.41 21.61 -7.02
CA SER A 203 -8.22 21.85 -8.44
C SER A 203 -9.45 22.57 -9.01
N LEU A 204 -9.19 23.52 -9.90
CA LEU A 204 -10.20 24.23 -10.68
C LEU A 204 -9.88 24.02 -12.16
N THR A 205 -10.80 23.42 -12.91
CA THR A 205 -10.67 23.18 -14.34
C THR A 205 -11.77 23.93 -15.09
N ARG A 206 -11.42 24.67 -16.15
CA ARG A 206 -12.39 25.31 -17.06
C ARG A 206 -12.53 24.49 -18.34
N PHE A 207 -13.76 24.27 -18.78
CA PHE A 207 -14.02 23.74 -20.11
C PHE A 207 -14.14 24.90 -21.11
N PHE A 208 -13.37 24.83 -22.19
CA PHE A 208 -13.53 25.69 -23.37
C PHE A 208 -14.29 24.86 -24.40
N ASN A 209 -15.51 25.27 -24.70
CA ASN A 209 -16.27 24.78 -25.85
C ASN A 209 -16.02 25.71 -27.03
#